data_AF-A0A920HTA6-F1
#
_entry.id   AF-A0A920HTA6-F1
#
_cell.length_a   1.000
_cell.length_b   1.000
_cell.length_c   1.000
_cell.angle_alpha   90.00
_cell.angle_beta   90.00
_cell.angle_gamma   90.00
#
_symmetry.space_group_name_H-M   'P 1'
#
loop_
_entity.id
_entity.type
_entity.pdbx_description
1 polymer ?
#
loop_
_entity_poly.entity_id
_entity_poly.type
_entity_poly.pdbx_seq_one_letter_code
_entity_poly.pdbx_strand_id
1 'polypeptide(L)' 'MNVPVIASGGVGNLQHLVDGIKLGRADAVLAASIFHFGEYTINEAKQYMKERGINVR' A
#
# COMPACT_ATOMS: atom_id res chain seq x y z
N MET A 1 -2.44 24.46 0.59
CA MET A 1 -2.77 23.56 -0.53
C MET A 1 -2.31 22.17 -0.14
N ASN A 2 -3.22 21.20 0.00
CA ASN A 2 -2.86 19.79 0.12
C ASN A 2 -3.27 19.12 -1.19
N VAL A 3 -2.28 18.69 -1.98
CA VAL A 3 -2.50 17.90 -3.19
C VAL A 3 -2.31 16.43 -2.80
N PRO A 4 -3.26 15.55 -3.13
CA PRO A 4 -3.09 14.13 -2.84
C PRO A 4 -1.84 13.55 -3.50
N VAL A 5 -1.04 12.81 -2.74
CA VAL A 5 0.20 12.18 -3.20
C VAL A 5 0.05 10.66 -3.23
N ILE A 6 0.49 10.06 -4.32
CA ILE A 6 0.54 8.60 -4.48
C ILE A 6 1.99 8.16 -4.40
N ALA A 7 2.32 7.30 -3.44
CA ALA A 7 3.61 6.62 -3.43
C ALA A 7 3.59 5.48 -4.46
N SER A 8 4.47 5.56 -5.46
CA SER A 8 4.56 4.60 -6.56
C SER A 8 6.02 4.19 -6.78
N GLY A 9 6.32 2.90 -6.60
CA GLY A 9 7.64 2.31 -6.83
C GLY A 9 8.25 1.65 -5.59
N GLY A 10 8.92 0.50 -5.78
CA GLY A 10 9.66 -0.19 -4.72
C GLY A 10 8.84 -1.02 -3.73
N VAL A 11 7.54 -1.21 -3.95
CA VAL A 11 6.73 -2.09 -3.10
C VAL A 11 7.07 -3.56 -3.39
N GLY A 12 7.84 -4.19 -2.51
CA GLY A 12 8.26 -5.59 -2.60
C GLY A 12 7.58 -6.51 -1.58
N ASN A 13 6.81 -5.96 -0.65
CA ASN A 13 6.04 -6.72 0.34
C ASN A 13 4.86 -5.86 0.86
N LEU A 14 3.97 -6.47 1.65
CA LEU A 14 2.82 -5.78 2.23
C LEU A 14 3.19 -4.66 3.21
N GLN A 15 4.36 -4.74 3.87
CA GLN A 15 4.81 -3.70 4.81
C GLN A 15 5.15 -2.40 4.07
N HIS A 16 5.70 -2.47 2.86
CA HIS A 16 5.96 -1.27 2.05
C HIS A 16 4.67 -0.50 1.71
N LEU A 17 3.52 -1.17 1.59
CA LEU A 17 2.21 -0.51 1.42
C LEU A 17 1.84 0.31 2.66
N VAL A 18 2.09 -0.24 3.84
CA VAL A 18 1.79 0.43 5.11
C VAL A 18 2.72 1.61 5.32
N ASP A 19 4.02 1.42 5.05
CA ASP A 19 5.04 2.43 5.26
C ASP A 19 4.83 3.62 4.33
N GLY A 20 4.41 3.39 3.08
CA GLY A 20 4.06 4.47 2.16
C GLY A 20 2.96 5.39 2.72
N ILE A 21 1.97 4.83 3.41
CA ILE A 21 0.89 5.61 4.04
C ILE A 21 1.34 6.22 5.37
N LYS A 22 1.86 5.41 6.30
CA LYS A 22 2.14 5.85 7.68
C LYS A 22 3.39 6.71 7.81
N LEU A 23 4.47 6.34 7.12
CA LEU A 23 5.76 7.02 7.20
C LEU A 23 5.89 8.04 6.07
N GLY A 24 5.53 7.65 4.85
CA GLY A 24 5.58 8.50 3.67
C GLY A 24 4.50 9.59 3.63
N ARG A 25 3.47 9.49 4.47
CA ARG A 25 2.29 10.38 4.50
C ARG A 25 1.61 10.48 3.13
N ALA A 26 1.70 9.41 2.33
CA ALA A 26 1.00 9.33 1.06
C ALA A 26 -0.50 9.11 1.31
N ASP A 27 -1.33 9.68 0.43
CA ASP A 27 -2.78 9.47 0.42
C ASP A 27 -3.14 8.12 -0.20
N ALA A 28 -2.28 7.59 -1.07
CA ALA A 28 -2.43 6.26 -1.68
C ALA A 28 -1.07 5.60 -1.97
N VAL A 29 -1.09 4.28 -2.12
CA VAL A 29 0.06 3.46 -2.52
C VAL A 29 -0.27 2.66 -3.78
N LEU A 30 0.67 2.62 -4.71
CA LEU A 30 0.59 1.81 -5.93
C LEU A 30 1.63 0.70 -5.88
N ALA A 31 1.17 -0.53 -6.08
CA ALA A 31 2.02 -1.71 -6.20
C ALA A 31 1.61 -2.54 -7.42
N ALA A 32 2.59 -3.00 -8.19
CA ALA A 32 2.36 -3.76 -9.42
C ALA A 32 2.98 -5.16 -9.35
N SER A 33 4.27 -5.24 -9.01
CA SER A 33 5.06 -6.49 -8.96
C SER A 33 4.46 -7.55 -8.04
N ILE A 34 4.18 -7.19 -6.77
CA ILE A 34 3.65 -8.14 -5.77
C ILE A 34 2.28 -8.74 -6.14
N PHE A 35 1.52 -8.06 -7.00
CA PHE A 35 0.23 -8.54 -7.51
C PHE A 35 0.35 -9.25 -8.86
N HIS A 36 1.24 -8.79 -9.75
CA HIS A 36 1.49 -9.43 -11.05
C HIS A 36 2.10 -10.82 -10.93
N PHE A 37 2.99 -11.02 -9.97
CA PHE A 37 3.64 -12.31 -9.74
C PHE A 37 2.87 -13.24 -8.80
N GLY A 38 1.70 -12.80 -8.31
CA GLY A 38 0.87 -13.60 -7.41
C GLY A 38 1.48 -13.88 -6.04
N GLU A 39 2.49 -13.10 -5.63
CA GLU A 39 3.09 -13.20 -4.29
C GLU A 39 2.08 -12.87 -3.20
N TYR A 40 1.19 -11.91 -3.47
CA TYR A 40 0.08 -11.55 -2.61
C TYR A 40 -1.16 -11.23 -3.46
N THR A 41 -2.33 -11.49 -2.88
CA THR A 41 -3.61 -11.09 -3.43
C THR A 41 -3.98 -9.67 -2.96
N ILE A 42 -4.90 -9.03 -3.69
CA ILE A 42 -5.49 -7.75 -3.26
C ILE A 42 -6.15 -7.89 -1.89
N ASN A 43 -6.80 -9.03 -1.61
CA ASN A 43 -7.45 -9.27 -0.33
C ASN A 43 -6.45 -9.35 0.83
N GLU A 44 -5.33 -10.04 0.66
CA GLU A 44 -4.26 -10.10 1.67
C GLU A 44 -3.69 -8.71 1.95
N ALA A 45 -3.44 -7.91 0.92
CA ALA A 45 -3.00 -6.53 1.08
C ALA A 45 -4.01 -5.68 1.86
N LYS A 46 -5.31 -5.77 1.50
CA LYS A 46 -6.37 -5.05 2.21
C LYS A 46 -6.47 -5.47 3.68
N GLN A 47 -6.47 -6.77 3.97
CA GLN A 47 -6.51 -7.26 5.36
C GLN A 47 -5.30 -6.75 6.15
N TYR A 48 -4.10 -6.88 5.59
CA TYR A 48 -2.86 -6.46 6.22
C TYR A 48 -2.82 -4.95 6.55
N MET A 49 -3.35 -4.12 5.65
CA MET A 49 -3.48 -2.68 5.84
C MET A 49 -4.55 -2.36 6.90
N LYS A 50 -5.69 -3.06 6.86
CA LYS A 50 -6.80 -2.88 7.81
C LYS A 50 -6.40 -3.24 9.24
N GLU A 51 -5.69 -4.34 9.44
CA GLU A 51 -5.14 -4.76 10.74
C GLU A 51 -4.19 -3.72 11.34
N ARG A 52 -3.54 -2.92 10.49
CA ARG A 52 -2.65 -1.81 10.90
C ARG A 52 -3.38 -0.48 11.03
N GLY A 53 -4.71 -0.47 10.97
CA GLY A 53 -5.54 0.72 11.14
C GLY A 53 -5.57 1.64 9.93
N ILE A 54 -5.18 1.15 8.75
CA ILE A 54 -5.34 1.90 7.49
C ILE A 54 -6.71 1.55 6.90
N ASN A 55 -7.53 2.58 6.66
CA ASN A 55 -8.84 2.39 6.07
C ASN A 55 -8.68 2.09 4.57
N VAL A 56 -9.13 0.91 4.16
CA VAL A 56 -9.05 0.41 2.78
C VAL A 56 -10.45 0.09 2.25
N ARG A 57 -10.68 0.35 0.97
CA ARG A 57 -11.94 0.07 0.25
C ARG A 57 -11.76 -1.16 -0.63
#